data_AF-A0A523B9A2-F1
#
_entry.id   AF-A0A523B9A2-F1
#
_cell.length_a   1.000
_cell.length_b   1.000
_cell.length_c   1.000
_cell.angle_alpha   90.00
_cell.angle_beta   90.00
_cell.angle_gamma   90.00
#
_symmetry.space_group_name_H-M   'P 1'
#
loop_
_entity.id
_entity.type
_entity.pdbx_description
1 polymer ?
#
loop_
_entity_poly.entity_id
_entity_poly.type
_entity_poly.pdbx_seq_one_letter_code
_entity_poly.pdbx_strand_id
1 'polypeptide(L)'
;MRRGFIIPASLLTLLVAIAPLIHLSVSSESVTVRLQPITIFDINREYIYADYRGSADIIMAVAKSDPGILVEGAKQVGDTTVGYAKIYIVNVTSKSYLCTLAMVSSQPFTVNISLRSGDLPASQAQSVSVPANITTQIEIPIVYGSYQQPIQFTSPIGYFPAFPLWSVIAYAALIPMFLITAYLDKGSLKSLRKRWSAFDTFALTVRYLFYSSLVIFILVTLGLVFEFVMVRFYSWVIQLHVGDWLLSCALLSLLGLIYGIGKWRGIFDNIDEED
;
A
#
# COMPACT_ATOMS: atom_id res chain seq x y z
N MET A 1 -19.74 -25.59 -19.26
CA MET A 1 -20.02 -24.72 -18.09
C MET A 1 -21.49 -24.32 -18.08
N ARG A 2 -22.23 -24.50 -16.97
CA ARG A 2 -23.65 -24.13 -16.88
C ARG A 2 -23.80 -22.61 -17.03
N ARG A 3 -24.67 -22.17 -17.96
CA ARG A 3 -24.94 -20.76 -18.35
C ARG A 3 -25.19 -19.79 -17.19
N GLY A 4 -25.52 -20.28 -15.99
CA GLY A 4 -25.82 -19.47 -14.81
C GLY A 4 -24.66 -19.11 -13.88
N PHE A 5 -23.45 -19.66 -14.04
CA PHE A 5 -22.36 -19.49 -13.05
C PHE A 5 -21.45 -18.27 -13.31
N ILE A 6 -21.34 -17.82 -14.56
CA ILE A 6 -20.38 -16.77 -14.95
C ILE A 6 -20.78 -15.40 -14.40
N ILE A 7 -22.08 -15.08 -14.46
CA ILE A 7 -22.63 -13.81 -13.95
C ILE A 7 -22.43 -13.66 -12.44
N PRO A 8 -22.87 -14.60 -11.57
CA PRO A 8 -22.67 -14.48 -10.14
C PRO A 8 -21.19 -14.52 -9.74
N ALA A 9 -20.35 -15.30 -10.43
CA ALA A 9 -18.91 -15.31 -10.19
C ALA A 9 -18.26 -13.96 -10.50
N SER A 10 -18.62 -13.32 -11.62
CA SER A 10 -18.09 -12.01 -12.02
C SER A 10 -18.54 -10.89 -11.08
N LEU A 11 -19.77 -10.99 -10.56
CA LEU A 11 -20.33 -10.04 -9.60
C LEU A 11 -19.67 -10.18 -8.22
N LEU A 12 -19.38 -11.42 -7.80
CA LEU A 12 -18.63 -11.71 -6.58
C LEU A 12 -17.19 -11.19 -6.68
N THR A 13 -16.48 -11.42 -7.79
CA THR A 13 -15.12 -10.90 -7.98
C THR A 13 -15.10 -9.37 -8.02
N LEU A 14 -16.15 -8.74 -8.58
CA LEU A 14 -16.29 -7.28 -8.56
C LEU A 14 -16.48 -6.76 -7.14
N LEU A 15 -17.36 -7.39 -6.35
CA LEU A 15 -17.58 -7.07 -4.94
C LEU A 15 -16.29 -7.19 -4.12
N VAL A 16 -15.51 -8.25 -4.33
CA VAL A 16 -14.20 -8.45 -3.68
C VAL A 16 -13.19 -7.39 -4.12
N ALA A 17 -13.20 -6.95 -5.38
CA ALA A 17 -12.33 -5.89 -5.86
C ALA A 17 -12.69 -4.50 -5.30
N ILE A 18 -13.98 -4.22 -5.11
CA ILE A 18 -14.48 -2.93 -4.62
C ILE A 18 -14.38 -2.81 -3.09
N ALA A 19 -14.50 -3.91 -2.34
CA ALA A 19 -14.43 -3.90 -0.88
C ALA A 19 -13.18 -3.16 -0.31
N PRO A 20 -11.95 -3.39 -0.80
CA PRO A 20 -10.78 -2.64 -0.32
C PRO A 20 -10.74 -1.18 -0.80
N LEU A 21 -11.36 -0.83 -1.93
CA LEU A 21 -11.51 0.57 -2.37
C LEU A 21 -12.36 1.39 -1.40
N ILE A 22 -13.37 0.77 -0.76
CA ILE A 22 -14.21 1.42 0.28
C ILE A 22 -13.40 1.68 1.56
N HIS A 23 -12.40 0.86 1.86
CA HIS A 23 -11.50 1.08 3.01
C HIS A 23 -10.38 2.08 2.71
N LEU A 24 -9.95 2.24 1.45
CA LEU A 24 -8.94 3.21 1.03
C LEU A 24 -9.45 4.66 1.02
N SER A 25 -10.75 4.89 0.89
CA SER A 25 -11.35 6.24 0.96
C SER A 25 -11.53 6.76 2.39
N VAL A 26 -11.23 5.95 3.41
CA VAL A 26 -11.02 6.41 4.78
C VAL A 26 -9.51 6.53 5.00
N SER A 27 -8.82 7.30 4.17
CA SER A 27 -7.50 7.78 4.57
C SER A 27 -7.73 8.74 5.73
N SER A 28 -7.53 8.28 6.97
CA SER A 28 -7.13 9.20 8.02
C SER A 28 -5.95 9.97 7.44
N GLU A 29 -6.06 11.29 7.30
CA GLU A 29 -4.91 12.12 6.95
C GLU A 29 -3.85 11.87 8.02
N SER A 30 -2.92 10.97 7.73
CA SER A 30 -1.84 10.59 8.60
C SER A 30 -0.57 11.13 8.01
N VAL A 31 -0.10 12.26 8.54
CA VAL A 31 1.16 12.86 8.11
C VAL A 31 2.28 12.16 8.87
N THR A 32 3.26 11.61 8.16
CA THR A 32 4.44 11.03 8.78
C THR A 32 5.58 12.05 8.69
N VAL A 33 6.10 12.46 9.84
CA VAL A 33 7.25 13.36 9.96
C VAL A 33 8.43 12.55 10.46
N ARG A 34 9.48 12.46 9.65
CA ARG A 34 10.72 11.77 10.01
C ARG A 34 11.78 12.77 10.46
N LEU A 35 12.25 12.62 11.69
CA LEU A 35 13.27 13.48 12.27
C LEU A 35 14.67 13.11 11.79
N GLN A 36 15.63 14.04 11.99
CA GLN A 36 17.04 13.70 11.88
C GLN A 36 17.43 12.71 12.99
N PRO A 37 18.32 11.74 12.71
CA PRO A 37 18.74 10.75 13.69
C PRO A 37 19.33 11.38 14.95
N ILE A 38 18.82 10.97 16.11
CA ILE A 38 19.35 11.37 17.41
C ILE A 38 20.34 10.29 17.86
N THR A 39 21.57 10.70 18.17
CA THR A 39 22.62 9.77 18.59
C THR A 39 22.70 9.71 20.11
N ILE A 40 22.53 8.52 20.68
CA ILE A 40 22.72 8.23 22.09
C ILE A 40 24.08 7.56 22.28
N PHE A 41 24.93 8.15 23.11
CA PHE A 41 26.26 7.67 23.45
C PHE A 41 26.27 6.88 24.77
N ASP A 42 25.49 7.31 25.76
CA ASP A 42 25.41 6.64 27.07
C ASP A 42 23.97 6.33 27.47
N ILE A 43 23.56 5.07 27.27
CA ILE A 43 22.20 4.58 27.57
C ILE A 43 21.79 4.74 29.04
N ASN A 44 22.75 4.89 29.97
CA ASN A 44 22.45 5.00 31.40
C ASN A 44 22.19 6.44 31.84
N ARG A 45 22.58 7.43 31.02
CA ARG A 45 22.49 8.87 31.36
C ARG A 45 21.66 9.66 30.37
N GLU A 46 21.68 9.24 29.11
CA GLU A 46 21.06 9.94 28.01
C GLU A 46 19.70 9.32 27.65
N TYR A 47 18.73 10.20 27.45
CA TYR A 47 17.39 9.83 27.01
C TYR A 47 16.83 10.89 26.09
N ILE A 48 15.91 10.49 25.21
CA ILE A 48 15.21 11.43 24.35
C ILE A 48 13.98 11.92 25.10
N TYR A 49 13.79 13.23 25.13
CA TYR A 49 12.69 13.91 25.76
C TYR A 49 11.87 14.61 24.68
N ALA A 50 10.67 14.09 24.43
CA ALA A 50 9.70 14.72 23.56
C ALA A 50 8.69 15.48 24.42
N ASP A 51 8.74 16.82 24.41
CA ASP A 51 7.72 17.69 25.01
C ASP A 51 6.75 18.20 23.96
N TYR A 52 5.46 18.15 24.26
CA TYR A 52 4.43 18.71 23.42
C TYR A 52 3.62 19.76 24.18
N ARG A 53 3.27 20.83 23.47
CA ARG A 53 2.47 21.94 24.00
C ARG A 53 1.52 22.46 22.94
N GLY A 54 0.25 22.58 23.31
CA GLY A 54 -0.80 23.15 22.47
C GLY A 54 -1.79 23.99 23.26
N SER A 55 -2.79 24.49 22.54
CA SER A 55 -3.93 25.24 23.07
C SER A 55 -5.19 24.39 23.25
N ALA A 56 -5.16 23.13 22.79
CA ALA A 56 -6.23 22.14 22.95
C ALA A 56 -5.64 20.78 23.36
N ASP A 57 -6.51 19.84 23.69
CA ASP A 57 -6.12 18.50 24.13
C ASP A 57 -5.29 17.78 23.06
N ILE A 58 -4.17 17.18 23.49
CA ILE A 58 -3.28 16.41 22.62
C ILE A 58 -3.29 14.96 23.11
N ILE A 59 -3.74 14.06 22.23
CA ILE A 59 -3.69 12.62 22.48
C ILE A 59 -2.39 12.10 21.86
N MET A 60 -1.55 11.50 22.69
CA MET A 60 -0.29 10.87 22.29
C MET A 60 -0.35 9.37 22.58
N ALA A 61 0.05 8.57 21.59
CA ALA A 61 0.21 7.12 21.72
C ALA A 61 1.55 6.68 21.11
N VAL A 62 2.13 5.60 21.65
CA VAL A 62 3.28 4.94 21.02
C VAL A 62 2.74 4.04 19.93
N ALA A 63 2.97 4.40 18.66
CA ALA A 63 2.48 3.62 17.52
C ALA A 63 3.39 2.43 17.21
N LYS A 64 4.71 2.62 17.34
CA LYS A 64 5.71 1.58 17.12
C LYS A 64 6.94 1.85 17.97
N SER A 65 7.51 0.80 18.56
CA SER A 65 8.76 0.86 19.31
C SER A 65 9.54 -0.43 19.09
N ASP A 66 10.83 -0.33 18.79
CA ASP A 66 11.70 -1.50 18.71
C ASP A 66 11.88 -2.15 20.10
N PRO A 67 12.13 -3.47 20.18
CA PRO A 67 12.15 -4.24 21.44
C PRO A 67 13.26 -3.85 22.45
N GLY A 68 14.18 -2.96 22.08
CA GLY A 68 15.22 -2.40 22.96
C GLY A 68 14.89 -1.00 23.52
N ILE A 69 13.76 -0.42 23.12
CA ILE A 69 13.33 0.93 23.53
C ILE A 69 12.22 0.82 24.58
N LEU A 70 12.35 1.60 25.64
CA LEU A 70 11.31 1.85 26.62
C LEU A 70 10.82 3.29 26.50
N VAL A 71 9.51 3.47 26.34
CA VAL A 71 8.89 4.80 26.37
C VAL A 71 8.18 4.98 27.71
N GLU A 72 8.76 5.81 28.57
CA GLU A 72 8.17 6.16 29.86
C GLU A 72 7.48 7.52 29.81
N GLY A 73 6.51 7.70 30.70
CA GLY A 73 5.96 9.02 30.95
C GLY A 73 5.08 9.55 29.84
N ALA A 74 4.50 8.68 28.99
CA ALA A 74 3.29 9.00 28.22
C ALA A 74 2.11 9.25 29.18
N LYS A 75 2.26 10.29 30.00
CA LYS A 75 1.37 10.70 31.07
C LYS A 75 1.17 12.20 30.93
N GLN A 76 -0.10 12.54 30.78
CA GLN A 76 -0.61 13.91 30.77
C GLN A 76 -0.19 14.61 32.07
N VAL A 77 0.39 15.80 31.96
CA VAL A 77 0.83 16.59 33.11
C VAL A 77 -0.16 17.73 33.29
N GLY A 78 -1.13 17.55 34.18
CA GLY A 78 -2.15 18.58 34.45
C GLY A 78 -3.17 18.69 33.32
N ASP A 79 -3.35 19.90 32.76
CA ASP A 79 -4.22 20.13 31.60
C ASP A 79 -3.68 19.34 30.40
N THR A 80 -4.57 18.63 29.70
CA THR A 80 -4.36 17.78 28.52
C THR A 80 -3.71 18.47 27.30
N THR A 81 -3.37 19.75 27.45
CA THR A 81 -2.69 20.62 26.49
C THR A 81 -1.17 20.52 26.56
N VAL A 82 -0.61 19.94 27.63
CA VAL A 82 0.84 19.77 27.82
C VAL A 82 1.17 18.34 28.29
N GLY A 83 2.25 17.79 27.75
CA GLY A 83 2.78 16.52 28.23
C GLY A 83 4.16 16.23 27.66
N TYR A 84 4.67 15.06 28.01
CA TYR A 84 5.97 14.61 27.54
C TYR A 84 5.99 13.11 27.27
N ALA A 85 7.04 12.65 26.58
CA ALA A 85 7.45 11.26 26.52
C ALA A 85 8.96 11.18 26.73
N LYS A 86 9.39 10.27 27.58
CA LYS A 86 10.81 9.94 27.77
C LYS A 86 11.10 8.62 27.08
N ILE A 87 12.11 8.60 26.23
CA ILE A 87 12.45 7.42 25.43
C ILE A 87 13.87 7.00 25.82
N TYR A 88 13.97 5.77 26.32
CA TYR A 88 15.19 5.15 26.82
C TYR A 88 15.57 3.94 25.95
N ILE A 89 16.86 3.71 25.78
CA ILE A 89 17.36 2.41 25.31
C ILE A 89 17.62 1.55 26.55
N VAL A 90 16.81 0.51 26.74
CA VAL A 90 16.94 -0.40 27.89
C VAL A 90 17.74 -1.66 27.57
N ASN A 91 17.77 -2.06 26.31
CA ASN A 91 18.55 -3.21 25.87
C ASN A 91 19.18 -2.94 24.51
N VAL A 92 20.51 -3.07 24.43
CA VAL A 92 21.24 -2.82 23.20
C VAL A 92 21.20 -4.07 22.31
N THR A 93 20.16 -4.20 21.50
CA THR A 93 20.01 -5.30 20.51
C THR A 93 20.48 -4.92 19.11
N SER A 94 20.58 -3.62 18.80
CA SER A 94 20.93 -3.06 17.50
C SER A 94 21.77 -1.78 17.64
N LYS A 95 22.40 -1.34 16.53
CA LYS A 95 23.06 -0.01 16.45
C LYS A 95 22.10 1.11 16.06
N SER A 96 20.94 0.76 15.52
CA SER A 96 19.91 1.69 15.08
C SER A 96 18.55 1.19 15.55
N TYR A 97 17.74 2.10 16.03
CA TYR A 97 16.39 1.86 16.50
C TYR A 97 15.42 2.91 15.93
N LEU A 98 14.14 2.56 15.93
CA LEU A 98 13.06 3.43 15.55
C LEU A 98 11.98 3.47 16.64
N CYS A 99 11.62 4.68 17.04
CA CYS A 99 10.42 4.94 17.85
C CYS A 99 9.47 5.81 17.04
N THR A 100 8.19 5.45 17.00
CA THR A 100 7.14 6.22 16.34
C THR A 100 6.09 6.64 17.36
N LEU A 101 5.92 7.96 17.52
CA LEU A 101 4.87 8.54 18.34
C LEU A 101 3.73 9.01 17.43
N ALA A 102 2.50 8.57 17.70
CA ALA A 102 1.31 9.10 17.04
C ALA A 102 0.66 10.16 17.92
N MET A 103 0.39 11.32 17.35
CA MET A 103 -0.21 12.45 18.06
C MET A 103 -1.38 13.04 17.28
N VAL A 104 -2.44 13.46 17.98
CA VAL A 104 -3.60 14.13 17.37
C VAL A 104 -4.15 15.20 18.30
N SER A 105 -4.58 16.33 17.73
CA SER A 105 -5.24 17.42 18.44
C SER A 105 -6.23 18.16 17.54
N SER A 106 -7.22 18.82 18.14
CA SER A 106 -8.19 19.67 17.44
C SER A 106 -7.64 21.04 17.03
N GLN A 107 -6.47 21.44 17.56
CA GLN A 107 -5.77 22.69 17.23
C GLN A 107 -4.31 22.41 16.89
N PRO A 108 -3.62 23.30 16.15
CA PRO A 108 -2.21 23.10 15.85
C PRO A 108 -1.38 23.18 17.14
N PHE A 109 -0.33 22.36 17.21
CA PHE A 109 0.54 22.30 18.38
C PHE A 109 1.99 22.05 17.97
N THR A 110 2.91 22.24 18.91
CA THR A 110 4.34 22.05 18.67
C THR A 110 4.87 20.93 19.55
N VAL A 111 5.72 20.09 18.96
CA VAL A 111 6.46 19.04 19.64
C VAL A 111 7.94 19.36 19.56
N ASN A 112 8.60 19.53 20.70
CA ASN A 112 10.05 19.64 20.77
C ASN A 112 10.62 18.30 21.22
N ILE A 113 11.68 17.87 20.56
CA ILE A 113 12.31 16.59 20.78
C ILE A 113 13.77 16.88 21.03
N SER A 114 14.23 16.54 22.24
CA SER A 114 15.55 16.89 22.73
C SER A 114 16.29 15.68 23.29
N LEU A 115 17.59 15.61 23.07
CA LEU A 115 18.48 14.68 23.77
C LEU A 115 18.89 15.31 25.11
N ARG A 116 18.59 14.65 26.22
CA ARG A 116 18.95 15.10 27.57
C ARG A 116 19.88 14.11 28.23
N SER A 117 20.84 14.61 29.00
CA SER A 117 21.77 13.81 29.81
C SER A 117 21.67 14.27 31.27
N GLY A 118 20.83 13.61 32.07
CA GLY A 118 20.52 14.08 33.43
C GLY A 118 19.95 15.51 33.47
N ASP A 119 20.54 16.38 34.31
CA ASP A 119 20.17 17.79 34.50
C ASP A 119 20.88 18.76 33.53
N LEU A 120 21.63 18.24 32.57
CA LEU A 120 22.34 19.07 31.59
C LEU A 120 21.40 19.57 30.50
N PRO A 121 21.67 20.76 29.93
CA PRO A 121 20.88 21.32 28.83
C PRO A 121 20.89 20.38 27.61
N ALA A 122 19.81 20.45 26.82
CA ALA A 122 19.64 19.62 25.64
C ALA A 122 20.78 19.82 24.62
N SER A 123 21.43 18.73 24.22
CA SER A 123 22.57 18.75 23.28
C SER A 123 22.13 18.70 21.82
N GLN A 124 20.98 18.08 21.54
CA GLN A 124 20.34 18.03 20.23
C GLN A 124 18.86 18.34 20.42
N ALA A 125 18.30 19.29 19.68
CA ALA A 125 16.89 19.65 19.77
C ALA A 125 16.30 19.86 18.36
N GLN A 126 15.13 19.28 18.12
CA GLN A 126 14.33 19.44 16.91
C GLN A 126 12.91 19.81 17.31
N SER A 127 12.28 20.72 16.56
CA SER A 127 10.91 21.15 16.80
C SER A 127 10.05 20.86 15.58
N VAL A 128 8.88 20.28 15.79
CA VAL A 128 7.91 19.92 14.75
C VAL A 128 6.61 20.64 15.04
N SER A 129 6.13 21.40 14.07
CA SER A 129 4.78 21.98 14.10
C SER A 129 3.79 20.99 13.51
N VAL A 130 2.77 20.65 14.28
CA VAL A 130 1.73 19.68 13.92
C VAL A 130 0.45 20.43 13.58
N PRO A 131 -0.12 20.24 12.37
CA PRO A 131 -1.39 20.87 11.99
C PRO A 131 -2.58 20.29 12.78
N ALA A 132 -3.67 21.06 12.86
CA ALA A 132 -4.91 20.65 13.51
C ALA A 132 -5.61 19.49 12.77
N ASN A 133 -6.35 18.67 13.51
CA ASN A 133 -7.25 17.61 13.02
C ASN A 133 -6.59 16.50 12.18
N ILE A 134 -5.27 16.40 12.20
CA ILE A 134 -4.49 15.40 11.46
C ILE A 134 -3.78 14.51 12.47
N THR A 135 -3.78 13.20 12.23
CA THR A 135 -2.99 12.28 13.06
C THR A 135 -1.56 12.32 12.57
N THR A 136 -0.64 12.88 13.33
CA THR A 136 0.76 12.98 12.92
C THR A 136 1.57 11.87 13.56
N GLN A 137 2.25 11.08 12.73
CA GLN A 137 3.22 10.08 13.15
C GLN A 137 4.61 10.68 13.11
N ILE A 138 5.24 10.82 14.27
CA ILE A 138 6.60 11.34 14.39
C ILE A 138 7.54 10.15 14.52
N GLU A 139 8.34 9.92 13.49
CA GLU A 139 9.39 8.92 13.47
C GLU A 139 10.68 9.51 14.04
N ILE A 140 11.15 8.92 15.14
CA ILE A 140 12.37 9.28 15.85
C ILE A 140 13.40 8.18 15.60
N PRO A 141 14.29 8.33 14.60
CA PRO A 141 15.40 7.42 14.41
C PRO A 141 16.45 7.66 15.50
N ILE A 142 16.84 6.58 16.19
CA ILE A 142 17.79 6.60 17.31
C ILE A 142 19.01 5.77 16.92
N VAL A 143 20.21 6.35 17.01
CA VAL A 143 21.46 5.65 16.72
C VAL A 143 22.24 5.48 18.02
N TYR A 144 22.66 4.24 18.31
CA TYR A 144 23.49 3.93 19.47
C TYR A 144 24.96 3.78 19.05
N GLY A 145 25.79 4.69 19.53
CA GLY A 145 27.25 4.62 19.37
C GLY A 145 27.81 5.14 18.03
N SER A 146 28.85 5.96 18.15
CA SER A 146 29.68 6.61 17.12
C SER A 146 28.97 7.56 16.14
N TYR A 147 29.58 8.74 15.99
CA TYR A 147 29.23 9.80 15.04
C TYR A 147 29.18 9.23 13.61
N GLN A 148 28.00 8.90 13.10
CA GLN A 148 27.81 8.82 11.66
C GLN A 148 27.55 10.24 11.19
N GLN A 149 28.49 10.78 10.40
CA GLN A 149 28.20 11.97 9.60
C GLN A 149 26.86 11.77 8.90
N PRO A 150 26.00 12.79 8.81
CA PRO A 150 24.71 12.64 8.17
C PRO A 150 24.95 12.21 6.73
N ILE A 151 24.73 10.93 6.44
CA ILE A 151 24.63 10.46 5.07
C ILE A 151 23.33 11.08 4.58
N GLN A 152 23.46 12.21 3.88
CA GLN A 152 22.36 12.78 3.14
C GLN A 152 21.99 11.77 2.06
N PHE A 153 21.04 10.89 2.38
CA PHE A 153 20.26 10.23 1.35
C PHE A 153 19.37 11.31 0.76
N THR A 154 19.87 12.01 -0.26
CA THR A 154 19.01 12.50 -1.32
C THR A 154 18.43 11.27 -1.99
N SER A 155 17.40 10.68 -1.40
CA SER A 155 16.43 9.94 -2.17
C SER A 155 15.83 10.97 -3.10
N PRO A 156 16.06 10.92 -4.43
CA PRO A 156 15.12 11.58 -5.31
C PRO A 156 13.77 10.96 -4.97
N ILE A 157 12.88 11.73 -4.35
CA ILE A 157 11.47 11.37 -4.29
C ILE A 157 10.97 11.56 -5.73
N GLY A 158 11.41 10.67 -6.62
CA GLY A 158 10.61 10.28 -7.75
C GLY A 158 9.47 9.52 -7.13
N TYR A 159 8.29 10.13 -7.10
CA TYR A 159 7.04 9.38 -7.07
C TYR A 159 7.03 8.53 -8.35
N PHE A 160 7.73 7.42 -8.33
CA PHE A 160 7.41 6.31 -9.18
C PHE A 160 6.26 5.61 -8.44
N PRO A 161 4.99 5.75 -8.86
CA PRO A 161 4.02 4.72 -8.53
C PRO A 161 4.64 3.44 -9.07
N ALA A 162 5.29 2.67 -8.19
CA ALA A 162 6.05 1.50 -8.55
C ALA A 162 5.04 0.40 -8.86
N PHE A 163 4.38 0.52 -10.02
CA PHE A 163 3.77 -0.60 -10.67
C PHE A 163 4.92 -1.56 -10.99
N PRO A 164 4.92 -2.78 -10.43
CA PRO A 164 5.98 -3.71 -10.70
C PRO A 164 5.99 -3.98 -12.20
N LEU A 165 7.13 -3.74 -12.84
CA LEU A 165 7.26 -3.83 -14.30
C LEU A 165 6.76 -5.18 -14.84
N TRP A 166 6.86 -6.26 -14.06
CA TRP A 166 6.39 -7.58 -14.45
C TRP A 166 4.87 -7.64 -14.65
N SER A 167 4.08 -6.94 -13.82
CA SER A 167 2.62 -6.96 -13.95
C SER A 167 2.21 -6.20 -15.20
N VAL A 168 2.80 -5.04 -15.44
CA VAL A 168 2.59 -4.24 -16.67
C VAL A 168 2.94 -5.04 -17.92
N ILE A 169 4.05 -5.80 -17.90
CA ILE A 169 4.44 -6.68 -19.02
C ILE A 169 3.36 -7.73 -19.31
N ALA A 170 2.73 -8.32 -18.28
CA ALA A 170 1.66 -9.28 -18.49
C ALA A 170 0.47 -8.67 -19.25
N TYR A 171 0.02 -7.47 -18.88
CA TYR A 171 -1.04 -6.76 -19.60
C TYR A 171 -0.60 -6.37 -21.03
N ALA A 172 0.60 -5.79 -21.16
CA ALA A 172 1.12 -5.28 -22.42
C ALA A 172 1.45 -6.38 -23.44
N ALA A 173 1.76 -7.60 -23.00
CA ALA A 173 2.01 -8.74 -23.88
C ALA A 173 0.72 -9.51 -24.19
N LEU A 174 -0.08 -9.85 -23.16
CA LEU A 174 -1.21 -10.75 -23.34
C LEU A 174 -2.40 -10.07 -24.01
N ILE A 175 -2.69 -8.80 -23.73
CA ILE A 175 -3.83 -8.14 -24.39
C ILE A 175 -3.61 -8.04 -25.90
N PRO A 176 -2.47 -7.51 -26.41
CA PRO A 176 -2.24 -7.47 -27.86
C PRO A 176 -2.18 -8.86 -28.50
N MET A 177 -1.58 -9.86 -27.83
CA MET A 177 -1.54 -11.23 -28.35
C MET A 177 -2.96 -11.80 -28.56
N PHE A 178 -3.87 -11.61 -27.60
CA PHE A 178 -5.26 -12.05 -27.72
C PHE A 178 -6.05 -11.24 -28.76
N LEU A 179 -5.74 -9.95 -28.95
CA LEU A 179 -6.35 -9.14 -30.00
C LEU A 179 -5.87 -9.53 -31.41
N ILE A 180 -4.58 -9.84 -31.56
CA ILE A 180 -4.02 -10.33 -32.83
C ILE A 180 -4.64 -11.68 -33.18
N THR A 181 -4.77 -12.59 -32.20
CA THR A 181 -5.43 -13.88 -32.43
C THR A 181 -6.91 -13.71 -32.78
N ALA A 182 -7.65 -12.81 -32.10
CA ALA A 182 -9.02 -12.47 -32.48
C ALA A 182 -9.11 -11.91 -33.92
N TYR A 183 -8.13 -11.11 -34.34
CA TYR A 183 -8.08 -10.56 -35.70
C TYR A 183 -7.81 -11.64 -36.76
N LEU A 184 -6.89 -12.56 -36.49
CA LEU A 184 -6.60 -13.70 -37.38
C LEU A 184 -7.82 -14.62 -37.49
N ASP A 185 -8.47 -14.90 -36.36
CA ASP A 185 -9.61 -15.79 -36.29
C ASP A 185 -10.86 -15.18 -36.98
N LYS A 186 -11.05 -13.87 -36.86
CA LYS A 186 -12.03 -13.13 -37.67
C LYS A 186 -11.81 -13.36 -39.17
N GLY A 187 -10.56 -13.35 -39.63
CA GLY A 187 -10.23 -13.59 -41.04
C GLY A 187 -10.66 -14.98 -41.50
N SER A 188 -10.40 -16.00 -40.68
CA SER A 188 -10.81 -17.39 -40.90
C SER A 188 -12.33 -17.54 -40.93
N LEU A 189 -13.02 -17.10 -39.87
CA LEU A 189 -14.47 -17.24 -39.71
C LEU A 189 -15.26 -16.45 -40.75
N LYS A 190 -14.77 -15.28 -41.16
CA LYS A 190 -15.37 -14.50 -42.26
C LYS A 190 -15.27 -15.22 -43.61
N SER A 191 -14.21 -16.01 -43.84
CA SER A 191 -14.04 -16.78 -45.08
C SER A 191 -14.98 -17.98 -45.16
N LEU A 192 -15.30 -18.59 -44.00
CA LEU A 192 -16.18 -19.75 -43.89
C LEU A 192 -17.67 -19.38 -43.95
N ARG A 193 -18.04 -18.12 -43.69
CA ARG A 193 -19.45 -17.69 -43.58
C ARG A 193 -19.87 -16.66 -44.62
N LYS A 194 -21.06 -16.88 -45.20
CA LYS A 194 -21.68 -15.98 -46.20
C LYS A 194 -22.07 -14.60 -45.66
N ARG A 195 -22.29 -14.44 -44.35
CA ARG A 195 -22.63 -13.15 -43.72
C ARG A 195 -21.87 -13.02 -42.41
N TRP A 196 -21.00 -12.02 -42.33
CA TRP A 196 -20.26 -11.65 -41.13
C TRP A 196 -20.57 -10.20 -40.78
N SER A 197 -21.18 -9.98 -39.62
CA SER A 197 -21.56 -8.64 -39.18
C SER A 197 -20.46 -7.97 -38.35
N ALA A 198 -20.55 -6.66 -38.19
CA ALA A 198 -19.71 -5.93 -37.24
C ALA A 198 -19.93 -6.42 -35.80
N PHE A 199 -21.14 -6.89 -35.50
CA PHE A 199 -21.51 -7.41 -34.18
C PHE A 199 -20.82 -8.75 -33.87
N ASP A 200 -20.66 -9.64 -34.86
CA ASP A 200 -19.89 -10.89 -34.70
C ASP A 200 -18.40 -10.59 -34.42
N THR A 201 -17.86 -9.55 -35.06
CA THR A 201 -16.49 -9.08 -34.79
C THR A 201 -16.35 -8.58 -33.35
N PHE A 202 -17.33 -7.80 -32.88
CA PHE A 202 -17.34 -7.29 -31.51
C PHE A 202 -17.42 -8.44 -30.50
N ALA A 203 -18.33 -9.39 -30.71
CA ALA A 203 -18.46 -10.57 -29.86
C ALA A 203 -17.17 -11.40 -29.84
N LEU A 204 -16.54 -11.67 -30.98
CA LEU A 204 -15.26 -12.38 -31.04
C LEU A 204 -14.19 -11.64 -30.22
N THR A 205 -14.09 -10.32 -30.38
CA THR A 205 -13.13 -9.49 -29.63
C THR A 205 -13.36 -9.56 -28.13
N VAL A 206 -14.62 -9.46 -27.67
CA VAL A 206 -14.98 -9.57 -26.25
C VAL A 206 -14.62 -10.94 -25.68
N ARG A 207 -14.83 -12.03 -26.43
CA ARG A 207 -14.46 -13.39 -26.01
C ARG A 207 -12.95 -13.50 -25.78
N TYR A 208 -12.13 -13.02 -26.71
CA TYR A 208 -10.68 -13.05 -26.58
C TYR A 208 -10.16 -12.12 -25.48
N LEU A 209 -10.75 -10.93 -25.31
CA LEU A 209 -10.41 -10.04 -24.20
C LEU A 209 -10.75 -10.68 -22.84
N PHE A 210 -11.89 -11.38 -22.73
CA PHE A 210 -12.24 -12.13 -21.53
C PHE A 210 -11.24 -13.26 -21.24
N TYR A 211 -10.78 -14.00 -22.25
CA TYR A 211 -9.74 -15.01 -22.04
C TYR A 211 -8.39 -14.40 -21.66
N SER A 212 -8.03 -13.27 -22.27
CA SER A 212 -6.83 -12.52 -21.90
C SER A 212 -6.88 -12.09 -20.44
N SER A 213 -7.99 -11.50 -19.99
CA SER A 213 -8.15 -11.05 -18.60
C SER A 213 -8.14 -12.21 -17.61
N LEU A 214 -8.68 -13.37 -17.98
CA LEU A 214 -8.63 -14.58 -17.16
C LEU A 214 -7.20 -15.10 -17.00
N VAL A 215 -6.41 -15.17 -18.07
CA VAL A 215 -5.01 -15.59 -18.01
C VAL A 215 -4.18 -14.60 -17.18
N ILE A 216 -4.38 -13.30 -17.39
CA ILE A 216 -3.73 -12.24 -16.59
C ILE A 216 -4.05 -12.40 -15.11
N PHE A 217 -5.33 -12.58 -14.77
CA PHE A 217 -5.77 -12.78 -13.38
C PHE A 217 -5.08 -13.99 -12.73
N ILE A 218 -4.97 -15.12 -13.44
CA ILE A 218 -4.26 -16.31 -12.95
C ILE A 218 -2.78 -15.99 -12.68
N LEU A 219 -2.09 -15.36 -13.63
CA LEU A 219 -0.66 -15.03 -13.49
C LEU A 219 -0.41 -14.05 -12.33
N VAL A 220 -1.23 -12.99 -12.23
CA VAL A 220 -1.11 -12.00 -11.15
C VAL A 220 -1.40 -12.64 -9.79
N THR A 221 -2.41 -13.52 -9.71
CA THR A 221 -2.72 -14.24 -8.47
C THR A 221 -1.58 -15.17 -8.06
N LEU A 222 -0.99 -15.92 -8.99
CA LEU A 222 0.18 -16.77 -8.72
C LEU A 222 1.38 -15.93 -8.26
N GLY A 223 1.63 -14.79 -8.90
CA GLY A 223 2.68 -13.85 -8.50
C GLY A 223 2.48 -13.34 -7.07
N LEU A 224 1.25 -12.93 -6.71
CA LEU A 224 0.93 -12.45 -5.37
C LEU A 224 1.07 -13.56 -4.30
N VAL A 225 0.65 -14.79 -4.61
CA VAL A 225 0.86 -15.94 -3.71
C VAL A 225 2.35 -16.21 -3.52
N PHE A 226 3.15 -16.14 -4.57
CA PHE A 226 4.61 -16.30 -4.50
C PHE A 226 5.26 -15.20 -3.65
N GLU A 227 4.90 -13.93 -3.86
CA GLU A 227 5.37 -12.81 -3.05
C GLU A 227 5.03 -13.01 -1.57
N PHE A 228 3.79 -13.40 -1.26
CA PHE A 228 3.34 -13.68 0.11
C PHE A 228 4.15 -14.79 0.79
N VAL A 229 4.42 -15.88 0.07
CA VAL A 229 5.27 -16.98 0.54
C VAL A 229 6.69 -16.48 0.81
N MET A 230 7.29 -15.73 -0.12
CA MET A 230 8.66 -15.22 0.02
C MET A 230 8.81 -14.24 1.20
N VAL A 231 7.85 -13.35 1.43
CA VAL A 231 7.82 -12.47 2.62
C VAL A 231 7.85 -13.31 3.89
N ARG A 232 7.07 -14.39 3.94
CA ARG A 232 6.96 -15.23 5.13
C ARG A 232 8.23 -16.03 5.43
N PHE A 233 8.91 -16.53 4.41
CA PHE A 233 10.10 -17.38 4.58
C PHE A 233 11.40 -16.60 4.71
N TYR A 234 11.56 -15.49 3.99
CA TYR A 234 12.85 -14.80 3.90
C TYR A 234 12.92 -13.48 4.67
N SER A 235 11.81 -13.01 5.28
CA SER A 235 11.75 -11.69 5.94
C SER A 235 12.24 -10.53 5.05
N TRP A 236 12.19 -10.72 3.73
CA TRP A 236 12.48 -9.66 2.78
C TRP A 236 11.33 -8.67 2.82
N VAL A 237 11.67 -7.37 2.84
CA VAL A 237 10.70 -6.28 2.71
C VAL A 237 10.25 -6.23 1.25
N ILE A 238 9.42 -7.19 0.85
CA ILE A 238 8.72 -7.17 -0.43
C ILE A 238 7.43 -6.40 -0.20
N GLN A 239 7.23 -5.32 -0.95
CA GLN A 239 5.96 -4.61 -0.98
C GLN A 239 4.93 -5.52 -1.65
N LEU A 240 3.86 -5.88 -0.97
CA LEU A 240 2.78 -6.68 -1.55
C LEU A 240 2.01 -5.82 -2.57
N HIS A 241 2.04 -6.21 -3.84
CA HIS A 241 1.41 -5.45 -4.92
C HIS A 241 -0.09 -5.76 -5.04
N VAL A 242 -0.85 -5.49 -3.98
CA VAL A 242 -2.30 -5.76 -3.92
C VAL A 242 -3.08 -4.99 -5.01
N GLY A 243 -2.58 -3.82 -5.42
CA GLY A 243 -3.20 -2.99 -6.47
C GLY A 243 -3.32 -3.70 -7.83
N ASP A 244 -2.31 -4.46 -8.24
CA ASP A 244 -2.32 -5.18 -9.52
C ASP A 244 -3.32 -6.33 -9.51
N TRP A 245 -3.43 -7.00 -8.37
CA TRP A 245 -4.43 -8.03 -8.15
C TRP A 245 -5.84 -7.45 -8.23
N LEU A 246 -6.09 -6.30 -7.59
CA LEU A 246 -7.38 -5.60 -7.70
C LEU A 246 -7.71 -5.16 -9.12
N LEU A 247 -6.72 -4.66 -9.87
CA LEU A 247 -6.89 -4.29 -11.27
C LEU A 247 -7.26 -5.53 -12.11
N SER A 248 -6.58 -6.66 -11.90
CA SER A 248 -6.88 -7.91 -12.62
C SER A 248 -8.29 -8.44 -12.28
N CYS A 249 -8.71 -8.34 -11.02
CA CYS A 249 -10.07 -8.69 -10.58
C CYS A 249 -11.12 -7.78 -11.25
N ALA A 250 -10.88 -6.48 -11.29
CA ALA A 250 -11.79 -5.52 -11.91
C ALA A 250 -11.92 -5.77 -13.43
N LEU A 251 -10.79 -5.98 -14.12
CA LEU A 251 -10.75 -6.25 -15.55
C LEU A 251 -11.46 -7.56 -15.90
N LEU A 252 -11.19 -8.63 -15.13
CA LEU A 252 -11.86 -9.93 -15.28
C LEU A 252 -13.36 -9.81 -15.01
N SER A 253 -13.76 -9.07 -13.98
CA SER A 253 -15.18 -8.90 -13.62
C SER A 253 -15.95 -8.12 -14.68
N LEU A 254 -15.36 -7.02 -15.19
CA LEU A 254 -15.97 -6.20 -16.24
C LEU A 254 -16.18 -7.02 -17.51
N LEU A 255 -15.12 -7.67 -18.00
CA LEU A 255 -15.19 -8.48 -19.22
C LEU A 255 -16.02 -9.74 -19.02
N GLY A 256 -15.99 -10.34 -17.83
CA GLY A 256 -16.80 -11.49 -17.45
C GLY A 256 -18.29 -11.17 -17.38
N LEU A 257 -18.68 -9.97 -16.94
CA LEU A 257 -20.06 -9.49 -17.00
C LEU A 257 -20.50 -9.29 -18.45
N ILE A 258 -19.70 -8.61 -19.28
CA ILE A 258 -20.04 -8.38 -20.69
C ILE A 258 -20.17 -9.72 -21.43
N TYR A 259 -19.21 -10.63 -21.25
CA TYR A 259 -19.23 -11.98 -21.83
C TYR A 259 -20.40 -12.82 -21.28
N GLY A 260 -20.64 -12.79 -19.97
CA GLY A 260 -21.74 -13.51 -19.34
C GLY A 260 -23.12 -13.06 -19.83
N ILE A 261 -23.35 -11.74 -19.90
CA ILE A 261 -24.60 -11.16 -20.44
C ILE A 261 -24.74 -11.51 -21.92
N GLY A 262 -23.66 -11.39 -22.70
CA GLY A 262 -23.67 -11.75 -24.11
C GLY A 262 -24.02 -13.21 -24.32
N LYS A 263 -23.44 -14.12 -23.52
CA LYS A 263 -23.71 -15.56 -23.60
C LYS A 263 -25.12 -15.91 -23.14
N TRP A 264 -25.66 -15.20 -22.15
CA TRP A 264 -27.04 -15.36 -21.73
C TRP A 264 -28.04 -14.94 -22.83
N ARG A 265 -27.70 -13.91 -23.61
CA ARG A 265 -28.51 -13.44 -24.74
C ARG A 265 -28.28 -14.18 -26.07
N GLY A 266 -27.43 -15.21 -26.09
CA GLY A 266 -27.10 -15.95 -27.30
C GLY A 266 -26.25 -15.18 -28.32
N ILE A 267 -25.59 -14.09 -27.90
CA ILE A 267 -24.77 -13.24 -28.79
C ILE A 267 -23.57 -14.02 -29.35
N PHE A 268 -23.09 -15.02 -28.63
CA PHE A 268 -21.97 -15.85 -29.04
C PHE A 268 -22.41 -17.15 -29.71
N ASP A 269 -23.71 -17.42 -29.92
CA ASP A 269 -24.17 -18.69 -30.48
C ASP A 269 -23.59 -18.91 -31.88
N ASN A 270 -23.60 -17.86 -32.71
CA ASN A 270 -22.90 -17.86 -33.98
C ASN A 270 -21.41 -18.21 -33.82
N ILE A 271 -20.72 -17.78 -32.77
CA ILE A 271 -19.25 -17.96 -32.65
C ILE A 271 -18.91 -19.29 -31.96
N ASP A 272 -19.82 -19.83 -31.15
CA ASP A 272 -19.65 -21.04 -30.35
C ASP A 272 -20.16 -22.32 -31.08
N GLU A 273 -20.92 -22.19 -32.19
CA GLU A 273 -21.40 -23.29 -33.07
C GLU A 273 -20.28 -23.98 -33.89
N GLU A 274 -19.08 -24.14 -33.34
CA GLU A 274 -18.01 -24.96 -33.92
C GLU A 274 -18.08 -26.46 -33.56
N ASP A 275 -19.24 -26.93 -33.08
CA ASP A 275 -19.55 -28.37 -32.94
C ASP A 275 -20.66 -28.82 -33.91
#